data_AF-A0A9J8AGR3-F1
#
_entry.id   AF-A0A9J8AGR3-F1
#
_cell.length_a   1.000
_cell.length_b   1.000
_cell.length_c   1.000
_cell.angle_alpha   90.00
_cell.angle_beta   90.00
_cell.angle_gamma   90.00
#
_symmetry.space_group_name_H-M   'P 1'
#
loop_
_entity.id
_entity.type
_entity.pdbx_description
1 polymer ?
#
loop_
_entity_poly.entity_id
_entity_poly.type
_entity_poly.pdbx_seq_one_letter_code
_entity_poly.pdbx_strand_id
1 'polypeptide(L)'
;MVPLFLLLVVRIGASISHPTPAGEVCEPVPCENGADCPSTPADENVSSSGWEEQAVIDVNECEKNPCKNGGSCTDLRANYTCQCPGEYMGRNCQYKCSGPLGMEGGIISNQQVTASSTHRSLFGLQKWLPYFARLNKKGLVNAWSAAEGDRYPWIQINLQRRMRVTGLITQGAKRIGSPEYVKSYKVAYSDDGKAWSMFKVKDTDEDMIFTGNTDNNSPSANSFSPPIEAQYIRIYPQVCRKHCTLRMELLGCELTGCSEPMGMKTGHIQNYQITASSVFQTLNMDMFSWEPSKARLDKQGKVNAWTSAHNDQSQWLQVDFQITTKITGIITQGAKDFGHVQFVGSYKVAFSNDGEKWLMYQDEKQQKDKIFQGNFDNETHRKNALDPPIYARFIRILPWSWYGRITMRVELLGCPEEQ
;
A
#
# COMPACT_ATOMS: atom_id res chain seq x y z
N MET A 1 -13.51 40.86 -69.42
CA MET A 1 -14.84 41.48 -69.52
C MET A 1 -15.68 40.98 -68.36
N VAL A 2 -15.97 41.88 -67.44
CA VAL A 2 -16.93 41.83 -66.31
C VAL A 2 -18.12 42.70 -66.78
N PRO A 3 -19.39 42.42 -66.42
CA PRO A 3 -20.04 42.98 -65.21
C PRO A 3 -20.93 41.92 -64.49
N LEU A 4 -21.23 41.89 -63.19
CA LEU A 4 -21.48 42.87 -62.12
C LEU A 4 -22.60 43.88 -62.41
N PHE A 5 -23.86 43.53 -62.13
CA PHE A 5 -24.94 44.40 -61.64
C PHE A 5 -26.05 43.48 -61.10
N LEU A 6 -26.90 43.77 -60.12
CA LEU A 6 -27.01 44.67 -58.98
C LEU A 6 -28.47 44.48 -58.51
N LEU A 7 -28.69 44.51 -57.20
CA LEU A 7 -29.97 44.41 -56.50
C LEU A 7 -31.12 45.24 -57.12
N LEU A 8 -32.35 44.72 -57.00
CA LEU A 8 -33.43 45.52 -56.42
C LEU A 8 -34.14 44.75 -55.31
N VAL A 9 -34.06 45.34 -54.11
CA VAL A 9 -34.77 44.96 -52.89
C VAL A 9 -36.10 45.72 -52.89
N VAL A 10 -37.20 45.01 -52.64
CA VAL A 10 -38.38 45.60 -51.99
C VAL A 10 -38.75 44.69 -50.82
N ARG A 11 -38.51 45.21 -49.61
CA ARG A 11 -38.95 44.64 -48.33
C ARG A 11 -40.40 45.05 -48.06
N ILE A 12 -41.21 44.11 -47.61
CA ILE A 12 -42.32 44.34 -46.67
C ILE A 12 -42.29 43.17 -45.66
N GLY A 13 -42.16 43.46 -44.35
CA GLY A 13 -42.17 42.47 -43.25
C GLY A 13 -43.60 42.03 -42.87
N ALA A 14 -43.88 41.20 -41.86
CA ALA A 14 -43.11 40.36 -40.92
C ALA A 14 -44.09 39.32 -40.31
N SER A 15 -43.57 38.15 -39.93
CA SER A 15 -44.01 37.17 -38.90
C SER A 15 -45.46 36.63 -38.85
N ILE A 16 -45.62 35.29 -38.82
CA ILE A 16 -46.15 34.50 -37.67
C ILE A 16 -46.17 32.97 -37.98
N SER A 17 -45.62 32.22 -37.02
CA SER A 17 -45.67 30.78 -36.62
C SER A 17 -46.04 29.63 -37.58
N HIS A 18 -45.16 28.62 -37.61
CA HIS A 18 -45.50 27.22 -37.91
C HIS A 18 -46.20 26.53 -36.72
N PRO A 19 -47.29 25.77 -36.95
CA PRO A 19 -47.74 24.71 -36.05
C PRO A 19 -47.26 23.33 -36.54
N THR A 20 -46.66 22.57 -35.64
CA THR A 20 -46.49 21.11 -35.72
C THR A 20 -47.81 20.38 -35.44
N PRO A 21 -47.99 19.15 -35.95
CA PRO A 21 -48.61 18.12 -35.12
C PRO A 21 -47.86 16.78 -35.13
N ALA A 22 -47.55 16.35 -33.90
CA ALA A 22 -47.54 14.98 -33.35
C ALA A 22 -47.11 13.78 -34.24
N GLY A 23 -45.84 13.39 -34.11
CA GLY A 23 -45.44 11.97 -34.00
C GLY A 23 -45.26 11.63 -32.52
N GLU A 24 -45.03 10.40 -32.06
CA GLU A 24 -44.93 9.09 -32.67
C GLU A 24 -44.97 8.09 -31.48
N VAL A 25 -45.25 6.84 -31.79
CA VAL A 25 -45.43 5.69 -30.89
C VAL A 25 -44.16 5.37 -30.08
N CYS A 26 -44.31 5.01 -28.80
CA CYS A 26 -43.28 4.28 -28.05
C CYS A 26 -43.88 3.02 -27.39
N GLU A 27 -43.59 1.88 -28.00
CA GLU A 27 -43.51 0.56 -27.36
C GLU A 27 -42.04 0.28 -26.97
N PRO A 28 -41.77 -0.64 -26.01
CA PRO A 28 -42.72 -1.48 -25.28
C PRO A 28 -42.68 -1.25 -23.76
N VAL A 29 -43.87 -1.39 -23.16
CA VAL A 29 -44.02 -1.80 -21.76
C VAL A 29 -43.91 -3.34 -21.74
N PRO A 30 -43.30 -3.95 -20.71
CA PRO A 30 -44.14 -4.46 -19.65
C PRO A 30 -43.57 -4.21 -18.25
N CYS A 31 -44.42 -3.66 -17.38
CA CYS A 31 -44.23 -3.66 -15.94
C CYS A 31 -44.43 -5.12 -15.47
N GLU A 32 -43.40 -5.77 -14.93
CA GLU A 32 -43.62 -6.97 -14.12
C GLU A 32 -44.25 -6.57 -12.77
N ASN A 33 -45.24 -7.35 -12.34
CA ASN A 33 -45.95 -7.26 -11.05
C ASN A 33 -47.15 -6.30 -10.93
N GLY A 34 -47.99 -6.20 -11.96
CA GLY A 34 -49.45 -6.02 -11.77
C GLY A 34 -49.91 -4.82 -10.93
N ALA A 35 -49.20 -3.69 -10.95
CA ALA A 35 -49.63 -2.48 -10.26
C ALA A 35 -50.67 -1.71 -11.11
N ASP A 36 -51.83 -1.42 -10.52
CA ASP A 36 -52.85 -0.53 -11.07
C ASP A 36 -52.28 0.91 -11.15
N CYS A 37 -52.37 1.54 -12.33
CA CYS A 37 -52.09 2.97 -12.49
C CYS A 37 -53.32 3.77 -12.01
N PRO A 38 -53.25 4.55 -10.92
CA PRO A 38 -54.35 5.44 -10.56
C PRO A 38 -54.38 6.63 -11.52
N SER A 39 -55.47 6.75 -12.28
CA SER A 39 -55.81 7.95 -13.03
C SER A 39 -56.21 9.07 -12.07
N THR A 40 -55.44 10.14 -11.98
CA THR A 40 -55.92 11.42 -11.43
C THR A 40 -55.93 12.50 -12.52
N PRO A 41 -57.01 13.29 -12.66
CA PRO A 41 -57.12 14.32 -13.68
C PRO A 41 -56.23 15.51 -13.36
N ALA A 42 -55.73 16.16 -14.41
CA ALA A 42 -54.99 17.41 -14.36
C ALA A 42 -55.88 18.54 -13.83
N ASP A 43 -55.37 19.34 -12.89
CA ASP A 43 -55.65 20.78 -12.82
C ASP A 43 -54.53 21.55 -12.08
N GLU A 44 -54.02 22.54 -12.83
CA GLU A 44 -53.41 23.83 -12.45
C GLU A 44 -52.12 23.95 -11.61
N ASN A 45 -51.09 24.43 -12.32
CA ASN A 45 -50.15 25.52 -11.98
C ASN A 45 -49.38 25.47 -10.65
N VAL A 46 -48.15 24.93 -10.73
CA VAL A 46 -47.03 25.43 -9.90
C VAL A 46 -45.88 25.83 -10.82
N SER A 47 -45.38 27.04 -10.57
CA SER A 47 -44.37 27.76 -11.32
C SER A 47 -43.04 27.03 -11.43
N SER A 48 -42.42 27.16 -12.60
CA SER A 48 -41.02 26.85 -12.87
C SER A 48 -40.06 27.57 -11.92
N SER A 49 -39.46 26.84 -10.99
CA SER A 49 -38.16 27.17 -10.43
C SER A 49 -37.52 25.94 -9.80
N GLY A 50 -36.32 25.58 -10.28
CA GLY A 50 -35.43 24.67 -9.57
C GLY A 50 -35.16 23.38 -10.32
N TRP A 51 -33.95 23.30 -10.88
CA TRP A 51 -33.13 22.11 -11.10
C TRP A 51 -33.86 20.76 -10.97
N GLU A 52 -33.96 20.02 -12.07
CA GLU A 52 -34.11 18.56 -12.01
C GLU A 52 -32.93 18.00 -11.20
N GLU A 53 -33.12 17.85 -9.89
CA GLU A 53 -32.50 16.74 -9.20
C GLU A 53 -33.04 15.50 -9.91
N GLN A 54 -32.22 14.90 -10.77
CA GLN A 54 -32.45 13.54 -11.22
C GLN A 54 -32.80 12.72 -9.99
N ALA A 55 -34.04 12.25 -9.91
CA ALA A 55 -34.47 11.30 -8.91
C ALA A 55 -33.67 10.01 -9.16
N VAL A 56 -32.47 9.93 -8.60
CA VAL A 56 -31.75 8.68 -8.51
C VAL A 56 -32.64 7.79 -7.67
N ILE A 57 -33.19 6.75 -8.29
CA ILE A 57 -33.90 5.70 -7.59
C ILE A 57 -32.93 5.19 -6.53
N ASP A 58 -33.28 5.36 -5.26
CA ASP A 58 -32.46 4.92 -4.13
C ASP A 58 -32.57 3.39 -4.07
N VAL A 59 -31.68 2.73 -4.80
CA VAL A 59 -31.60 1.27 -4.85
C VAL A 59 -30.76 0.83 -3.67
N ASN A 60 -31.31 -0.02 -2.82
CA ASN A 60 -30.55 -0.54 -1.68
C ASN A 60 -29.38 -1.43 -2.16
N GLU A 61 -28.16 -0.88 -2.21
CA GLU A 61 -27.00 -1.62 -2.69
C GLU A 61 -26.55 -2.71 -1.70
N CYS A 62 -26.99 -2.63 -0.44
CA CYS A 62 -26.70 -3.64 0.57
C CYS A 62 -27.41 -4.98 0.34
N GLU A 63 -28.49 -5.04 -0.45
CA GLU A 63 -29.17 -6.31 -0.77
C GLU A 63 -28.25 -7.31 -1.49
N LYS A 64 -27.25 -6.80 -2.23
CA LYS A 64 -26.25 -7.63 -2.93
C LYS A 64 -25.17 -8.19 -2.00
N ASN A 65 -25.25 -7.92 -0.69
CA ASN A 65 -24.24 -8.27 0.32
C ASN A 65 -22.81 -7.91 -0.14
N PRO A 66 -22.54 -6.62 -0.42
CA PRO A 66 -21.26 -6.19 -0.94
C PRO A 66 -20.14 -6.35 0.10
N CYS A 67 -20.42 -6.09 1.38
CA CYS A 67 -19.47 -6.21 2.49
C CYS A 67 -19.05 -7.67 2.74
N LYS A 68 -17.76 -7.94 2.61
CA LYS A 68 -17.13 -9.25 2.87
C LYS A 68 -16.66 -9.37 4.32
N ASN A 69 -16.25 -10.58 4.69
CA ASN A 69 -15.58 -10.88 5.98
C ASN A 69 -16.35 -10.40 7.23
N GLY A 70 -17.68 -10.44 7.19
CA GLY A 70 -18.54 -10.02 8.32
C GLY A 70 -18.70 -8.51 8.47
N GLY A 71 -18.39 -7.73 7.43
CA GLY A 71 -18.69 -6.29 7.38
C GLY A 71 -20.18 -5.98 7.46
N SER A 72 -20.54 -4.95 8.22
CA SER A 72 -21.92 -4.45 8.28
C SER A 72 -22.14 -3.41 7.18
N CYS A 73 -23.16 -3.60 6.35
CA CYS A 73 -23.49 -2.69 5.26
C CYS A 73 -24.47 -1.61 5.72
N THR A 74 -24.20 -0.36 5.34
CA THR A 74 -25.11 0.77 5.49
C THR A 74 -25.37 1.36 4.12
N ASP A 75 -26.64 1.40 3.75
CA ASP A 75 -27.15 1.94 2.50
C ASP A 75 -27.12 3.48 2.50
N LEU A 76 -26.81 4.10 1.36
CA LEU A 76 -26.71 5.54 1.14
C LEU A 76 -27.34 5.89 -0.22
N ARG A 77 -27.62 7.18 -0.48
CA ARG A 77 -28.18 7.61 -1.78
C ARG A 77 -27.23 7.25 -2.93
N ALA A 78 -27.60 6.25 -3.72
CA ALA A 78 -26.83 5.71 -4.85
C ALA A 78 -25.44 5.16 -4.49
N ASN A 79 -25.26 4.71 -3.24
CA ASN A 79 -23.99 4.22 -2.74
C ASN A 79 -24.18 3.38 -1.46
N TYR A 80 -23.16 2.65 -1.04
CA TYR A 80 -23.14 1.99 0.27
C TYR A 80 -21.81 2.22 0.97
N THR A 81 -21.81 2.00 2.28
CA THR A 81 -20.58 1.95 3.08
C THR A 81 -20.55 0.68 3.93
N CYS A 82 -19.36 0.07 4.04
CA CYS A 82 -19.15 -1.10 4.89
C CYS A 82 -18.38 -0.74 6.16
N GLN A 83 -18.94 -1.08 7.31
CA GLN A 83 -18.23 -1.06 8.58
C GLN A 83 -17.49 -2.39 8.75
N CYS A 84 -16.17 -2.35 8.59
CA CYS A 84 -15.34 -3.55 8.64
C CYS A 84 -14.97 -3.96 10.07
N PRO A 85 -15.16 -5.24 10.46
CA PRO A 85 -14.76 -5.73 11.77
C PRO A 85 -13.25 -5.99 11.85
N GLY A 86 -12.68 -5.74 13.03
CA GLY A 86 -11.35 -6.23 13.41
C GLY A 86 -10.21 -5.80 12.48
N GLU A 87 -9.61 -6.79 11.81
CA GLU A 87 -8.43 -6.64 10.95
C GLU A 87 -8.78 -6.41 9.46
N TYR A 88 -10.05 -6.22 9.10
CA TYR A 88 -10.46 -6.04 7.70
C TYR A 88 -10.63 -4.57 7.30
N MET A 89 -10.43 -4.28 6.01
CA MET A 89 -10.57 -2.95 5.42
C MET A 89 -10.89 -3.00 3.92
N GLY A 90 -11.06 -1.83 3.32
CA GLY A 90 -11.51 -1.66 1.94
C GLY A 90 -12.99 -1.30 1.89
N ARG A 91 -13.46 -0.85 0.72
CA ARG A 91 -14.87 -0.49 0.52
C ARG A 91 -15.82 -1.64 0.88
N ASN A 92 -15.38 -2.86 0.61
CA ASN A 92 -16.10 -4.10 0.83
C ASN A 92 -15.50 -4.96 1.94
N CYS A 93 -14.62 -4.43 2.79
CA CYS A 93 -13.91 -5.21 3.82
C CYS A 93 -13.14 -6.42 3.27
N GLN A 94 -12.73 -6.35 2.00
CA GLN A 94 -12.09 -7.45 1.28
C GLN A 94 -10.61 -7.63 1.64
N TYR A 95 -9.96 -6.58 2.15
CA TYR A 95 -8.53 -6.58 2.43
C TYR A 95 -8.25 -6.84 3.90
N LYS A 96 -7.24 -7.66 4.19
CA LYS A 96 -6.79 -7.93 5.56
C LYS A 96 -5.64 -6.98 5.93
N CYS A 97 -5.89 -6.05 6.83
CA CYS A 97 -4.92 -5.12 7.41
C CYS A 97 -4.11 -5.78 8.54
N SER A 98 -3.39 -6.86 8.26
CA SER A 98 -2.54 -7.54 9.26
C SER A 98 -1.14 -7.85 8.71
N GLY A 99 -0.71 -7.13 7.67
CA GLY A 99 0.59 -7.33 7.03
C GLY A 99 1.74 -6.72 7.85
N PRO A 100 2.99 -7.21 7.67
CA PRO A 100 4.14 -6.62 8.33
C PRO A 100 4.41 -5.20 7.80
N LEU A 101 4.56 -4.23 8.71
CA LEU A 101 4.90 -2.84 8.35
C LEU A 101 6.38 -2.68 8.00
N GLY A 102 7.21 -3.68 8.32
CA GLY A 102 8.52 -3.88 7.72
C GLY A 102 9.68 -3.56 8.66
N MET A 103 9.53 -3.92 9.93
CA MET A 103 10.65 -3.99 10.88
C MET A 103 11.61 -5.12 10.49
N GLU A 104 11.14 -6.33 10.20
CA GLU A 104 11.97 -7.46 9.78
C GLU A 104 12.59 -7.22 8.39
N GLY A 105 11.75 -6.82 7.42
CA GLY A 105 12.13 -6.65 6.02
C GLY A 105 13.02 -5.43 5.72
N GLY A 106 13.13 -4.48 6.65
CA GLY A 106 13.97 -3.29 6.49
C GLY A 106 13.31 -2.10 5.80
N ILE A 107 12.01 -2.20 5.45
CA ILE A 107 11.22 -1.07 4.94
C ILE A 107 11.25 0.08 5.95
N ILE A 108 11.08 -0.24 7.24
CA ILE A 108 11.33 0.72 8.33
C ILE A 108 12.84 0.83 8.49
N SER A 109 13.40 1.97 8.13
CA SER A 109 14.84 2.24 8.17
C SER A 109 15.38 2.35 9.60
N ASN A 110 16.70 2.24 9.77
CA ASN A 110 17.33 2.36 11.09
C ASN A 110 17.09 3.72 11.75
N GLN A 111 16.95 4.79 10.96
CA GLN A 111 16.69 6.15 11.43
C GLN A 111 15.27 6.32 11.99
N GLN A 112 14.34 5.45 11.61
CA GLN A 112 12.95 5.48 12.08
C GLN A 112 12.77 4.81 13.45
N VAL A 113 13.79 4.12 13.97
CA VAL A 113 13.70 3.36 15.22
C VAL A 113 14.60 4.00 16.28
N THR A 114 14.00 4.55 17.33
CA THR A 114 14.70 5.21 18.44
C THR A 114 14.29 4.58 19.77
N ALA A 115 15.07 4.81 20.84
CA ALA A 115 14.75 4.29 22.17
C ALA A 115 15.19 5.27 23.26
N SER A 116 14.64 5.11 24.46
CA SER A 116 15.01 5.87 25.66
C SER A 116 16.47 5.66 26.05
N SER A 117 16.93 4.42 25.96
CA SER A 117 18.26 4.01 26.38
C SER A 117 18.72 2.78 25.61
N THR A 118 20.02 2.48 25.71
CA THR A 118 20.63 1.33 25.04
C THR A 118 21.62 0.63 25.96
N HIS A 119 21.58 -0.70 25.96
CA HIS A 119 22.52 -1.51 26.71
C HIS A 119 23.85 -1.66 25.95
N ARG A 120 24.96 -1.55 26.69
CA ARG A 120 26.30 -1.86 26.21
C ARG A 120 26.92 -2.94 27.09
N SER A 121 27.45 -4.00 26.49
CA SER A 121 28.14 -5.08 27.20
C SER A 121 29.56 -5.25 26.68
N LEU A 122 30.38 -6.03 27.42
CA LEU A 122 31.71 -6.49 27.02
C LEU A 122 32.62 -5.31 26.64
N PHE A 123 32.85 -4.40 27.60
CA PHE A 123 33.63 -3.17 27.44
C PHE A 123 33.16 -2.25 26.29
N GLY A 124 31.87 -2.32 25.95
CA GLY A 124 31.27 -1.50 24.89
C GLY A 124 31.35 -2.10 23.48
N LEU A 125 31.87 -3.31 23.34
CA LEU A 125 31.94 -4.03 22.06
C LEU A 125 30.56 -4.54 21.62
N GLN A 126 29.67 -4.90 22.56
CA GLN A 126 28.30 -5.32 22.25
C GLN A 126 27.33 -4.16 22.48
N LYS A 127 26.77 -3.60 21.39
CA LYS A 127 25.83 -2.47 21.43
C LYS A 127 24.43 -2.90 21.00
N TRP A 128 23.50 -3.00 21.94
CA TRP A 128 22.11 -3.44 21.72
C TRP A 128 21.21 -2.26 21.33
N LEU A 129 21.46 -1.72 20.14
CA LEU A 129 20.85 -0.49 19.64
C LEU A 129 19.39 -0.71 19.16
N PRO A 130 18.53 0.34 19.15
CA PRO A 130 17.11 0.23 18.81
C PRO A 130 16.86 -0.39 17.44
N TYR A 131 17.68 -0.08 16.43
CA TYR A 131 17.52 -0.60 15.08
C TYR A 131 17.76 -2.11 14.94
N PHE A 132 18.27 -2.78 15.98
CA PHE A 132 18.36 -4.24 16.04
C PHE A 132 17.04 -4.90 16.48
N ALA A 133 16.03 -4.14 16.92
CA ALA A 133 14.73 -4.64 17.38
C ALA A 133 13.83 -5.16 16.24
N ARG A 134 14.38 -5.98 15.34
CA ARG A 134 13.72 -6.51 14.16
C ARG A 134 13.45 -8.00 14.39
N LEU A 135 12.23 -8.45 14.10
CA LEU A 135 11.84 -9.84 14.25
C LEU A 135 12.82 -10.78 13.52
N ASN A 136 13.08 -11.95 14.09
CA ASN A 136 13.96 -12.99 13.53
C ASN A 136 15.40 -12.58 13.21
N LYS A 137 15.84 -11.38 13.63
CA LYS A 137 17.21 -10.93 13.40
C LYS A 137 18.20 -11.92 14.02
N LYS A 138 19.23 -12.28 13.24
CA LYS A 138 20.31 -13.21 13.61
C LYS A 138 21.60 -12.44 13.93
N GLY A 139 22.52 -13.10 14.64
CA GLY A 139 23.82 -12.56 15.01
C GLY A 139 24.07 -12.62 16.53
N LEU A 140 25.30 -12.29 16.94
CA LEU A 140 25.68 -12.23 18.35
C LEU A 140 24.96 -11.10 19.10
N VAL A 141 24.67 -10.00 18.40
CA VAL A 141 23.84 -8.89 18.87
C VAL A 141 22.72 -8.71 17.86
N ASN A 142 21.50 -9.02 18.28
CA ASN A 142 20.39 -9.19 17.37
C ASN A 142 19.06 -8.61 17.88
N ALA A 143 19.09 -7.83 18.96
CA ALA A 143 17.91 -7.18 19.52
C ALA A 143 18.26 -5.79 20.06
N TRP A 144 17.24 -5.02 20.40
CA TRP A 144 17.41 -3.89 21.31
C TRP A 144 17.35 -4.37 22.76
N SER A 145 18.14 -3.77 23.63
CA SER A 145 18.03 -3.94 25.08
C SER A 145 18.15 -2.58 25.74
N ALA A 146 17.27 -2.31 26.70
CA ALA A 146 17.34 -1.11 27.53
C ALA A 146 18.55 -1.12 28.46
N ALA A 147 19.03 0.07 28.85
CA ALA A 147 20.09 0.21 29.85
C ALA A 147 19.60 -0.21 31.24
N GLU A 148 20.50 -0.73 32.09
CA GLU A 148 20.13 -1.27 33.42
C GLU A 148 19.56 -0.21 34.38
N GLY A 149 19.97 1.05 34.24
CA GLY A 149 19.48 2.17 35.07
C GLY A 149 18.19 2.81 34.57
N ASP A 150 17.64 2.39 33.43
CA ASP A 150 16.44 2.98 32.86
C ASP A 150 15.18 2.34 33.49
N ARG A 151 14.49 3.11 34.33
CA ARG A 151 13.29 2.65 35.04
C ARG A 151 12.05 2.58 34.16
N TYR A 152 12.03 3.34 33.06
CA TYR A 152 10.86 3.48 32.19
C TYR A 152 11.30 3.38 30.72
N PRO A 153 11.88 2.23 30.32
CA PRO A 153 12.42 2.10 29.00
C PRO A 153 11.32 2.16 27.95
N TRP A 154 11.64 2.74 26.80
CA TRP A 154 10.75 2.73 25.65
C TRP A 154 11.54 2.57 24.36
N ILE A 155 10.88 1.97 23.37
CA ILE A 155 11.31 1.95 21.97
C ILE A 155 10.21 2.54 21.10
N GLN A 156 10.60 3.39 20.16
CA GLN A 156 9.71 4.18 19.33
C GLN A 156 9.98 3.90 17.85
N ILE A 157 8.89 3.81 17.09
CA ILE A 157 8.89 3.63 15.65
C ILE A 157 8.19 4.84 15.04
N ASN A 158 8.86 5.52 14.11
CA ASN A 158 8.26 6.55 13.26
C ASN A 158 7.88 5.94 11.91
N LEU A 159 6.59 5.78 11.64
CA LEU A 159 6.08 5.23 10.38
C LEU A 159 6.13 6.24 9.21
N GLN A 160 6.60 7.47 9.45
CA GLN A 160 6.71 8.60 8.50
C GLN A 160 5.40 9.14 7.94
N ARG A 161 4.33 8.36 8.02
CA ARG A 161 2.95 8.70 7.64
C ARG A 161 2.00 8.06 8.64
N ARG A 162 0.77 8.56 8.69
CA ARG A 162 -0.29 7.98 9.51
C ARG A 162 -0.71 6.62 8.95
N MET A 163 -0.59 5.58 9.75
CA MET A 163 -0.87 4.19 9.37
C MET A 163 -1.92 3.60 10.30
N ARG A 164 -2.61 2.54 9.85
CA ARG A 164 -3.42 1.70 10.72
C ARG A 164 -2.56 0.55 11.23
N VAL A 165 -2.37 0.48 12.54
CA VAL A 165 -1.58 -0.54 13.24
C VAL A 165 -2.55 -1.46 13.99
N THR A 166 -2.55 -2.73 13.60
CA THR A 166 -3.51 -3.73 14.06
C THR A 166 -2.90 -4.74 15.02
N GLY A 167 -1.58 -4.75 15.16
CA GLY A 167 -0.93 -5.62 16.14
C GLY A 167 0.58 -5.46 16.23
N LEU A 168 1.17 -6.24 17.13
CA LEU A 168 2.60 -6.31 17.40
C LEU A 168 3.00 -7.75 17.64
N ILE A 169 4.05 -8.19 16.94
CA ILE A 169 4.76 -9.43 17.21
C ILE A 169 6.04 -9.09 17.99
N THR A 170 6.27 -9.77 19.11
CA THR A 170 7.46 -9.61 19.95
C THR A 170 8.27 -10.89 20.04
N GLN A 171 9.57 -10.77 20.23
CA GLN A 171 10.51 -11.88 20.41
C GLN A 171 11.66 -11.43 21.31
N GLY A 172 12.19 -12.32 22.16
CA GLY A 172 13.34 -12.01 23.02
C GLY A 172 14.70 -12.12 22.31
N ALA A 173 15.78 -12.25 23.07
CA ALA A 173 17.08 -12.66 22.58
C ALA A 173 17.87 -13.45 23.64
N LYS A 174 19.04 -13.95 23.24
CA LYS A 174 19.93 -14.71 24.13
C LYS A 174 21.28 -14.04 24.19
N ARG A 175 21.77 -13.80 25.40
CA ARG A 175 23.09 -13.21 25.65
C ARG A 175 23.91 -14.17 26.48
N ILE A 176 25.02 -14.66 25.92
CA ILE A 176 25.97 -15.59 26.57
C ILE A 176 25.23 -16.73 27.31
N GLY A 177 24.44 -17.52 26.59
CA GLY A 177 23.72 -18.63 27.23
C GLY A 177 22.40 -18.25 27.92
N SER A 178 22.21 -16.99 28.30
CA SER A 178 21.06 -16.55 29.09
C SER A 178 19.93 -15.96 28.24
N PRO A 179 18.68 -16.44 28.38
CA PRO A 179 17.53 -15.85 27.70
C PRO A 179 17.09 -14.54 28.37
N GLU A 180 16.79 -13.54 27.55
CA GLU A 180 16.34 -12.20 27.95
C GLU A 180 15.16 -11.79 27.06
N TYR A 181 14.09 -11.30 27.68
CA TYR A 181 12.86 -10.97 26.95
C TYR A 181 11.91 -10.12 27.79
N VAL A 182 11.00 -9.43 27.11
CA VAL A 182 9.89 -8.68 27.71
C VAL A 182 8.72 -9.63 27.97
N LYS A 183 8.26 -9.71 29.23
CA LYS A 183 7.11 -10.52 29.66
C LYS A 183 5.79 -9.79 29.56
N SER A 184 5.78 -8.47 29.71
CA SER A 184 4.61 -7.63 29.50
C SER A 184 5.00 -6.22 29.10
N TYR A 185 4.11 -5.53 28.39
CA TYR A 185 4.37 -4.18 27.89
C TYR A 185 3.07 -3.38 27.74
N LYS A 186 3.21 -2.06 27.71
CA LYS A 186 2.16 -1.11 27.32
C LYS A 186 2.50 -0.51 25.96
N VAL A 187 1.49 0.02 25.28
CA VAL A 187 1.64 0.68 23.97
C VAL A 187 1.11 2.10 24.07
N ALA A 188 1.88 3.05 23.54
CA ALA A 188 1.43 4.42 23.32
C ALA A 188 1.56 4.79 21.86
N TYR A 189 0.76 5.75 21.41
CA TYR A 189 0.76 6.23 20.05
C TYR A 189 0.60 7.75 19.98
N SER A 190 1.05 8.33 18.88
CA SER A 190 1.09 9.78 18.66
C SER A 190 1.11 10.10 17.17
N ASP A 191 0.53 11.23 16.78
CA ASP A 191 0.63 11.76 15.41
C ASP A 191 1.78 12.76 15.23
N ASP A 192 2.23 13.41 16.31
CA ASP A 192 3.25 14.48 16.27
C ASP A 192 4.58 14.09 16.96
N GLY A 193 4.61 12.95 17.65
CA GLY A 193 5.73 12.47 18.45
C GLY A 193 5.93 13.22 19.77
N LYS A 194 5.06 14.18 20.11
CA LYS A 194 5.12 15.02 21.32
C LYS A 194 3.98 14.71 22.29
N ALA A 195 2.74 14.70 21.81
CA ALA A 195 1.56 14.34 22.58
C ALA A 195 1.29 12.84 22.43
N TRP A 196 1.29 12.11 23.54
CA TRP A 196 1.17 10.64 23.54
C TRP A 196 -0.12 10.21 24.20
N SER A 197 -0.82 9.28 23.54
CA SER A 197 -1.98 8.59 24.09
C SER A 197 -1.62 7.14 24.41
N MET A 198 -2.01 6.66 25.59
CA MET A 198 -1.85 5.26 25.97
C MET A 198 -2.97 4.42 25.36
N PHE A 199 -2.64 3.21 24.90
CA PHE A 199 -3.65 2.25 24.47
C PHE A 199 -4.39 1.71 25.69
N LYS A 200 -5.72 1.81 25.66
CA LYS A 200 -6.60 1.50 26.80
C LYS A 200 -7.37 0.21 26.59
N VAL A 201 -7.80 -0.40 27.69
CA VAL A 201 -8.76 -1.50 27.64
C VAL A 201 -10.08 -0.97 27.09
N LYS A 202 -10.77 -1.79 26.29
CA LYS A 202 -12.04 -1.40 25.68
C LYS A 202 -13.05 -1.00 26.77
N ASP A 203 -13.72 0.13 26.57
CA ASP A 203 -14.76 0.67 27.46
C ASP A 203 -14.29 1.03 28.89
N THR A 204 -12.97 1.19 29.11
CA THR A 204 -12.42 1.66 30.40
C THR A 204 -11.34 2.72 30.22
N ASP A 205 -10.96 3.39 31.31
CA ASP A 205 -9.86 4.38 31.32
C ASP A 205 -8.49 3.75 31.65
N GLU A 206 -8.44 2.42 31.82
CA GLU A 206 -7.23 1.72 32.25
C GLU A 206 -6.30 1.42 31.08
N ASP A 207 -5.00 1.63 31.29
CA ASP A 207 -3.97 1.25 30.32
C ASP A 207 -3.97 -0.26 30.08
N MET A 208 -4.05 -0.66 28.81
CA MET A 208 -3.93 -2.05 28.41
C MET A 208 -2.51 -2.57 28.65
N ILE A 209 -2.40 -3.69 29.37
CA ILE A 209 -1.13 -4.40 29.57
C ILE A 209 -1.14 -5.66 28.70
N PHE A 210 -0.29 -5.67 27.68
CA PHE A 210 -0.14 -6.80 26.78
C PHE A 210 0.79 -7.86 27.37
N THR A 211 0.47 -9.12 27.10
CA THR A 211 1.35 -10.24 27.45
C THR A 211 2.45 -10.38 26.39
N GLY A 212 3.69 -10.40 26.84
CA GLY A 212 4.88 -10.51 25.99
C GLY A 212 5.30 -11.95 25.72
N ASN A 213 6.60 -12.21 25.80
CA ASN A 213 7.19 -13.51 25.52
C ASN A 213 7.32 -14.38 26.78
N THR A 214 7.28 -15.70 26.57
CA THR A 214 7.57 -16.73 27.58
C THR A 214 9.00 -17.25 27.49
N ASP A 215 9.67 -17.05 26.34
CA ASP A 215 11.05 -17.44 26.06
C ASP A 215 11.77 -16.39 25.19
N ASN A 216 12.99 -16.70 24.73
CA ASN A 216 13.80 -15.78 23.94
C ASN A 216 13.63 -15.87 22.41
N ASN A 217 12.91 -16.86 21.87
CA ASN A 217 12.92 -17.18 20.44
C ASN A 217 11.54 -17.36 19.83
N SER A 218 10.53 -17.77 20.57
CA SER A 218 9.17 -17.93 20.08
C SER A 218 8.53 -16.55 19.90
N PRO A 219 8.08 -16.20 18.68
CA PRO A 219 7.31 -14.97 18.46
C PRO A 219 6.00 -15.01 19.25
N SER A 220 5.64 -13.89 19.87
CA SER A 220 4.37 -13.70 20.60
C SER A 220 3.61 -12.56 19.93
N ALA A 221 2.40 -12.85 19.43
CA ALA A 221 1.60 -11.88 18.69
C ALA A 221 0.45 -11.36 19.57
N ASN A 222 0.23 -10.04 19.54
CA ASN A 222 -0.94 -9.40 20.15
C ASN A 222 -1.61 -8.52 19.10
N SER A 223 -2.93 -8.57 19.03
CA SER A 223 -3.73 -7.67 18.19
C SER A 223 -4.22 -6.47 19.01
N PHE A 224 -4.37 -5.33 18.35
CA PHE A 224 -4.92 -4.11 18.90
C PHE A 224 -6.38 -3.99 18.48
N SER A 225 -7.29 -4.03 19.46
CA SER A 225 -8.71 -3.86 19.25
C SER A 225 -9.25 -2.79 20.21
N PRO A 226 -9.70 -1.62 19.71
CA PRO A 226 -9.71 -1.20 18.30
C PRO A 226 -8.29 -1.00 17.71
N PRO A 227 -8.13 -1.00 16.36
CA PRO A 227 -6.83 -0.74 15.74
C PRO A 227 -6.36 0.70 15.99
N ILE A 228 -5.05 0.91 16.05
CA ILE A 228 -4.43 2.22 16.31
C ILE A 228 -4.21 2.94 14.98
N GLU A 229 -4.62 4.21 14.87
CA GLU A 229 -4.37 5.04 13.68
C GLU A 229 -3.43 6.20 14.03
N ALA A 230 -2.13 6.01 13.79
CA ALA A 230 -1.10 6.96 14.20
C ALA A 230 0.15 6.91 13.32
N GLN A 231 0.99 7.95 13.39
CA GLN A 231 2.32 7.95 12.76
C GLN A 231 3.41 7.34 13.65
N TYR A 232 3.33 7.56 14.96
CA TYR A 232 4.33 7.10 15.92
C TYR A 232 3.73 6.05 16.84
N ILE A 233 4.46 4.95 17.01
CA ILE A 233 4.15 3.90 17.98
C ILE A 233 5.30 3.78 18.95
N ARG A 234 5.00 3.70 20.24
CA ARG A 234 5.98 3.52 21.30
C ARG A 234 5.59 2.34 22.20
N ILE A 235 6.55 1.45 22.42
CA ILE A 235 6.39 0.27 23.26
C ILE A 235 7.12 0.51 24.57
N TYR A 236 6.42 0.26 25.68
CA TYR A 236 6.92 0.42 27.04
C TYR A 236 6.98 -0.94 27.75
N PRO A 237 8.14 -1.62 27.76
CA PRO A 237 8.34 -2.82 28.57
C PRO A 237 8.00 -2.55 30.04
N GLN A 238 7.17 -3.41 30.65
CA GLN A 238 6.77 -3.31 32.06
C GLN A 238 7.52 -4.34 32.90
N VAL A 239 7.39 -5.62 32.54
CA VAL A 239 8.05 -6.72 33.23
C VAL A 239 8.98 -7.42 32.25
N CYS A 240 10.22 -7.65 32.67
CA CYS A 240 11.26 -8.24 31.82
C CYS A 240 11.94 -9.41 32.54
N ARG A 241 12.43 -10.40 31.79
CA ARG A 241 13.32 -11.44 32.32
C ARG A 241 14.77 -11.01 32.13
N LYS A 242 15.49 -10.84 33.24
CA LYS A 242 16.87 -10.32 33.31
C LYS A 242 17.00 -8.88 32.78
N HIS A 243 16.79 -8.67 31.48
CA HIS A 243 16.80 -7.35 30.85
C HIS A 243 15.62 -7.19 29.89
N CYS A 244 15.22 -5.95 29.67
CA CYS A 244 14.19 -5.61 28.69
C CYS A 244 14.79 -5.65 27.29
N THR A 245 14.81 -6.86 26.73
CA THR A 245 15.39 -7.18 25.43
C THR A 245 14.28 -7.55 24.45
N LEU A 246 14.25 -6.91 23.28
CA LEU A 246 13.13 -7.01 22.33
C LEU A 246 13.59 -7.00 20.87
N ARG A 247 13.04 -7.95 20.11
CA ARG A 247 12.87 -7.96 18.65
C ARG A 247 11.38 -7.84 18.37
N MET A 248 10.98 -7.14 17.31
CA MET A 248 9.56 -6.97 17.01
C MET A 248 9.25 -6.77 15.53
N GLU A 249 7.98 -6.95 15.19
CA GLU A 249 7.36 -6.58 13.92
C GLU A 249 6.01 -5.93 14.20
N LEU A 250 5.75 -4.77 13.59
CA LEU A 250 4.46 -4.12 13.66
C LEU A 250 3.57 -4.66 12.54
N LEU A 251 2.31 -4.93 12.86
CA LEU A 251 1.32 -5.38 11.90
C LEU A 251 0.34 -4.25 11.59
N GLY A 252 -0.06 -4.13 10.34
CA GLY A 252 -0.98 -3.09 9.92
C GLY A 252 -1.00 -2.88 8.41
N CYS A 253 -1.45 -1.70 8.02
CA CYS A 253 -1.61 -1.29 6.62
C CYS A 253 -1.71 0.24 6.51
N GLU A 254 -1.77 0.75 5.28
CA GLU A 254 -2.07 2.15 5.01
C GLU A 254 -3.57 2.45 5.15
N LEU A 255 -3.93 3.64 5.63
CA LEU A 255 -5.32 4.03 5.89
C LEU A 255 -6.22 4.01 4.64
N THR A 256 -5.64 4.24 3.46
CA THR A 256 -6.37 4.30 2.18
C THR A 256 -6.86 2.95 1.70
N GLY A 257 -6.44 1.84 2.31
CA GLY A 257 -6.93 0.52 1.93
C GLY A 257 -6.26 -0.12 0.72
N CYS A 258 -5.35 0.57 0.03
CA CYS A 258 -4.88 0.21 -1.31
C CYS A 258 -3.35 0.05 -1.39
N SER A 259 -2.74 -0.62 -0.42
CA SER A 259 -1.27 -0.77 -0.35
C SER A 259 -0.85 -2.22 -0.12
N GLU A 260 -1.70 -3.14 -0.56
CA GLU A 260 -1.50 -4.58 -0.48
C GLU A 260 -0.59 -5.07 -1.62
N PRO A 261 0.16 -6.17 -1.41
CA PRO A 261 0.99 -6.76 -2.46
C PRO A 261 0.11 -7.26 -3.62
N MET A 262 0.41 -6.79 -4.83
CA MET A 262 -0.30 -7.16 -6.06
C MET A 262 0.03 -8.58 -6.52
N GLY A 263 1.06 -9.19 -5.93
CA GLY A 263 1.31 -10.62 -6.02
C GLY A 263 2.50 -11.02 -6.88
N MET A 264 3.53 -10.16 -6.92
CA MET A 264 4.84 -10.56 -7.43
C MET A 264 5.41 -11.68 -6.58
N LYS A 265 5.43 -11.56 -5.25
CA LYS A 265 5.97 -12.58 -4.33
C LYS A 265 5.10 -13.83 -4.26
N THR A 266 3.78 -13.67 -4.20
CA THR A 266 2.83 -14.77 -4.03
C THR A 266 2.64 -15.61 -5.29
N GLY A 267 3.00 -15.06 -6.46
CA GLY A 267 2.79 -15.73 -7.74
C GLY A 267 1.41 -15.47 -8.34
N HIS A 268 0.61 -14.55 -7.79
CA HIS A 268 -0.67 -14.16 -8.38
C HIS A 268 -0.45 -13.49 -9.76
N ILE A 269 0.55 -12.60 -9.85
CA ILE A 269 1.06 -12.12 -11.13
C ILE A 269 1.85 -13.27 -11.76
N GLN A 270 1.38 -13.77 -12.91
CA GLN A 270 1.96 -14.91 -13.61
C GLN A 270 3.26 -14.57 -14.33
N ASN A 271 4.07 -15.57 -14.66
CA ASN A 271 5.39 -15.35 -15.28
C ASN A 271 5.31 -14.60 -16.62
N TYR A 272 4.28 -14.88 -17.43
CA TYR A 272 4.10 -14.24 -18.74
C TYR A 272 3.73 -12.76 -18.63
N GLN A 273 3.26 -12.30 -17.46
CA GLN A 273 2.94 -10.90 -17.20
C GLN A 273 4.20 -10.06 -16.90
N ILE A 274 5.36 -10.69 -16.72
CA ILE A 274 6.60 -10.02 -16.36
C ILE A 274 7.58 -10.13 -17.53
N THR A 275 7.90 -8.99 -18.13
CA THR A 275 8.83 -8.89 -19.27
C THR A 275 9.95 -7.91 -18.95
N ALA A 276 11.05 -7.97 -19.71
CA ALA A 276 12.18 -7.06 -19.53
C ALA A 276 12.83 -6.74 -20.87
N SER A 277 13.63 -5.67 -20.87
CA SER A 277 14.41 -5.23 -22.02
C SER A 277 15.48 -6.25 -22.45
N SER A 278 16.12 -6.91 -21.49
CA SER A 278 17.16 -7.90 -21.72
C SER A 278 17.34 -8.82 -20.51
N VAL A 279 18.05 -9.94 -20.71
CA VAL A 279 18.26 -10.97 -19.70
C VAL A 279 19.73 -11.41 -19.69
N PHE A 280 20.35 -11.42 -18.52
CA PHE A 280 21.69 -11.95 -18.31
C PHE A 280 21.66 -13.45 -18.02
N GLN A 281 22.66 -14.17 -18.52
CA GLN A 281 22.89 -15.57 -18.22
C GLN A 281 24.29 -15.73 -17.61
N THR A 282 24.36 -16.28 -16.39
CA THR A 282 25.66 -16.56 -15.78
C THR A 282 26.31 -17.75 -16.52
N LEU A 283 27.58 -17.60 -16.91
CA LEU A 283 28.33 -18.59 -17.69
C LEU A 283 27.71 -18.95 -19.06
N ASN A 284 26.81 -18.13 -19.61
CA ASN A 284 26.04 -18.44 -20.82
C ASN A 284 25.30 -19.80 -20.74
N MET A 285 24.87 -20.18 -19.54
CA MET A 285 24.10 -21.40 -19.31
C MET A 285 22.64 -21.03 -19.02
N ASP A 286 21.71 -21.65 -19.74
CA ASP A 286 20.28 -21.41 -19.58
C ASP A 286 19.78 -21.68 -18.15
N MET A 287 20.33 -22.72 -17.51
CA MET A 287 20.05 -23.05 -16.10
C MET A 287 20.36 -21.88 -15.13
N PHE A 288 21.26 -20.97 -15.50
CA PHE A 288 21.62 -19.78 -14.74
C PHE A 288 21.13 -18.47 -15.40
N SER A 289 20.00 -18.53 -16.12
CA SER A 289 19.34 -17.36 -16.73
C SER A 289 18.57 -16.53 -15.70
N TRP A 290 18.85 -15.23 -15.61
CA TRP A 290 18.24 -14.27 -14.68
C TRP A 290 16.98 -13.63 -15.26
N GLU A 291 16.01 -14.47 -15.63
CA GLU A 291 14.78 -14.06 -16.31
C GLU A 291 13.91 -13.05 -15.54
N PRO A 292 13.11 -12.22 -16.24
CA PRO A 292 12.13 -11.32 -15.62
C PRO A 292 11.15 -12.03 -14.68
N SER A 293 10.76 -13.27 -15.00
CA SER A 293 9.88 -14.12 -14.17
C SER A 293 10.40 -14.36 -12.74
N LYS A 294 11.71 -14.17 -12.53
CA LYS A 294 12.40 -14.34 -11.25
C LYS A 294 12.49 -13.04 -10.45
N ALA A 295 12.05 -11.89 -10.97
CA ALA A 295 12.08 -10.58 -10.31
C ALA A 295 11.08 -10.43 -9.15
N ARG A 296 10.91 -11.46 -8.31
CA ARG A 296 9.90 -11.52 -7.25
C ARG A 296 10.55 -11.27 -5.89
N LEU A 297 9.95 -10.41 -5.08
CA LEU A 297 10.44 -10.07 -3.75
C LEU A 297 10.69 -11.34 -2.89
N ASP A 298 11.80 -11.36 -2.16
CA ASP A 298 12.23 -12.46 -1.29
C ASP A 298 12.41 -13.82 -1.96
N LYS A 299 12.42 -13.88 -3.30
CA LYS A 299 12.69 -15.13 -4.01
C LYS A 299 14.05 -15.68 -3.57
N GLN A 300 14.06 -16.98 -3.28
CA GLN A 300 15.23 -17.75 -2.86
C GLN A 300 15.75 -18.61 -4.01
N GLY A 301 16.99 -19.10 -3.87
CA GLY A 301 17.66 -19.95 -4.86
C GLY A 301 18.95 -19.32 -5.40
N LYS A 302 19.67 -20.08 -6.23
CA LYS A 302 20.93 -19.62 -6.85
C LYS A 302 20.72 -18.49 -7.85
N VAL A 303 19.63 -18.55 -8.61
CA VAL A 303 19.19 -17.49 -9.51
C VAL A 303 17.79 -17.08 -9.08
N ASN A 304 17.70 -15.93 -8.45
CA ASN A 304 16.54 -15.52 -7.68
C ASN A 304 16.10 -14.09 -7.97
N ALA A 305 16.60 -13.46 -9.02
CA ALA A 305 16.23 -12.11 -9.42
C ALA A 305 16.19 -12.02 -10.94
N TRP A 306 15.74 -10.87 -11.44
CA TRP A 306 16.03 -10.46 -12.81
C TRP A 306 17.35 -9.68 -12.85
N THR A 307 18.16 -9.93 -13.88
CA THR A 307 19.37 -9.19 -14.17
C THR A 307 19.39 -8.86 -15.67
N SER A 308 19.65 -7.60 -16.02
CA SER A 308 19.74 -7.19 -17.42
C SER A 308 21.06 -7.67 -18.05
N ALA A 309 21.03 -7.96 -19.35
CA ALA A 309 22.22 -8.33 -20.11
C ALA A 309 23.23 -7.18 -20.18
N HIS A 310 22.72 -5.96 -20.35
CA HIS A 310 23.50 -4.74 -20.50
C HIS A 310 23.29 -3.81 -19.29
N ASN A 311 24.35 -3.09 -18.90
CA ASN A 311 24.32 -2.13 -17.81
C ASN A 311 24.24 -0.70 -18.38
N ASP A 312 23.07 -0.33 -18.89
CA ASP A 312 22.79 1.01 -19.42
C ASP A 312 21.42 1.50 -18.94
N GLN A 313 21.14 2.79 -19.12
CA GLN A 313 19.92 3.43 -18.63
C GLN A 313 18.69 3.19 -19.53
N SER A 314 18.83 2.41 -20.61
CA SER A 314 17.71 2.02 -21.48
C SER A 314 17.01 0.74 -21.02
N GLN A 315 17.58 0.06 -20.02
CA GLN A 315 17.01 -1.18 -19.49
C GLN A 315 15.71 -0.94 -18.73
N TRP A 316 14.83 -1.93 -18.75
CA TRP A 316 13.55 -1.88 -18.06
C TRP A 316 13.05 -3.26 -17.64
N LEU A 317 12.33 -3.29 -16.52
CA LEU A 317 11.50 -4.41 -16.09
C LEU A 317 10.04 -3.96 -16.13
N GLN A 318 9.19 -4.74 -16.80
CA GLN A 318 7.79 -4.43 -17.02
C GLN A 318 6.90 -5.47 -16.35
N VAL A 319 5.77 -4.99 -15.82
CA VAL A 319 4.68 -5.83 -15.31
C VAL A 319 3.37 -5.41 -15.97
N ASP A 320 2.65 -6.38 -16.52
CA ASP A 320 1.28 -6.24 -17.06
C ASP A 320 0.26 -6.73 -16.03
N PHE A 321 -0.56 -5.83 -15.49
CA PHE A 321 -1.62 -6.17 -14.54
C PHE A 321 -2.88 -6.74 -15.20
N GLN A 322 -2.96 -6.77 -16.54
CA GLN A 322 -4.10 -7.19 -17.37
C GLN A 322 -5.33 -6.28 -17.28
N ILE A 323 -5.55 -5.64 -16.14
CA ILE A 323 -6.60 -4.66 -15.88
C ILE A 323 -5.99 -3.35 -15.41
N THR A 324 -6.71 -2.24 -15.62
CA THR A 324 -6.32 -0.95 -15.03
C THR A 324 -6.30 -1.08 -13.51
N THR A 325 -5.16 -0.74 -12.92
CA THR A 325 -4.89 -0.96 -11.51
C THR A 325 -4.39 0.33 -10.88
N LYS A 326 -4.81 0.59 -9.64
CA LYS A 326 -4.29 1.68 -8.82
C LYS A 326 -3.02 1.20 -8.11
N ILE A 327 -1.88 1.78 -8.47
CA ILE A 327 -0.55 1.42 -7.95
C ILE A 327 -0.09 2.52 -6.99
N THR A 328 0.17 2.15 -5.75
CA THR A 328 0.48 3.07 -4.65
C THR A 328 1.91 2.95 -4.14
N GLY A 329 2.63 1.91 -4.54
CA GLY A 329 4.01 1.75 -4.13
C GLY A 329 4.76 0.64 -4.85
N ILE A 330 6.08 0.69 -4.69
CA ILE A 330 7.02 -0.29 -5.24
C ILE A 330 8.01 -0.65 -4.13
N ILE A 331 8.18 -1.94 -3.90
CA ILE A 331 9.22 -2.48 -3.02
C ILE A 331 10.31 -3.10 -3.90
N THR A 332 11.56 -2.68 -3.71
CA THR A 332 12.72 -3.23 -4.43
C THR A 332 13.68 -3.93 -3.48
N GLN A 333 14.39 -4.94 -3.99
CA GLN A 333 15.41 -5.70 -3.28
C GLN A 333 16.48 -6.15 -4.29
N GLY A 334 17.76 -6.14 -3.91
CA GLY A 334 18.84 -6.63 -4.78
C GLY A 334 19.00 -8.15 -4.76
N ALA A 335 20.14 -8.67 -5.23
CA ALA A 335 20.49 -10.09 -5.12
C ALA A 335 22.02 -10.29 -5.04
N LYS A 336 22.44 -11.56 -4.94
CA LYS A 336 23.85 -11.97 -4.98
C LYS A 336 24.03 -13.00 -6.08
N ASP A 337 25.01 -12.79 -6.95
CA ASP A 337 25.44 -13.77 -7.94
C ASP A 337 26.82 -14.31 -7.54
N PHE A 338 26.93 -15.60 -7.22
CA PHE A 338 28.15 -16.24 -6.70
C PHE A 338 28.88 -15.44 -5.59
N GLY A 339 28.12 -14.84 -4.68
CA GLY A 339 28.66 -14.03 -3.57
C GLY A 339 28.92 -12.56 -3.91
N HIS A 340 28.87 -12.18 -5.20
CA HIS A 340 28.94 -10.79 -5.62
C HIS A 340 27.58 -10.10 -5.45
N VAL A 341 27.55 -9.08 -4.60
CA VAL A 341 26.38 -8.24 -4.33
C VAL A 341 26.03 -7.41 -5.56
N GLN A 342 24.76 -7.40 -5.95
CA GLN A 342 24.25 -6.61 -7.07
C GLN A 342 22.87 -6.03 -6.73
N PHE A 343 22.65 -4.76 -7.06
CA PHE A 343 21.38 -4.09 -6.78
C PHE A 343 21.22 -2.80 -7.59
N VAL A 344 19.98 -2.38 -7.76
CA VAL A 344 19.64 -1.06 -8.32
C VAL A 344 19.57 -0.03 -7.20
N GLY A 345 20.40 1.01 -7.30
CA GLY A 345 20.55 2.09 -6.32
C GLY A 345 19.59 3.26 -6.54
N SER A 346 19.12 3.48 -7.76
CA SER A 346 18.03 4.40 -8.05
C SER A 346 17.32 4.03 -9.35
N TYR A 347 16.06 4.42 -9.49
CA TYR A 347 15.25 4.11 -10.66
C TYR A 347 14.20 5.19 -10.94
N LYS A 348 13.72 5.23 -12.18
CA LYS A 348 12.53 5.97 -12.60
C LYS A 348 11.39 4.98 -12.84
N VAL A 349 10.16 5.51 -12.94
CA VAL A 349 8.97 4.71 -13.21
C VAL A 349 8.29 5.28 -14.46
N ALA A 350 7.90 4.39 -15.37
CA ALA A 350 7.03 4.71 -16.50
C ALA A 350 5.79 3.84 -16.45
N PHE A 351 4.68 4.31 -16.99
CA PHE A 351 3.41 3.59 -16.97
C PHE A 351 2.62 3.81 -18.26
N SER A 352 1.74 2.87 -18.58
CA SER A 352 0.95 2.85 -19.82
C SER A 352 -0.35 2.06 -19.65
N ASN A 353 -1.35 2.38 -20.45
CA ASN A 353 -2.60 1.61 -20.56
C ASN A 353 -2.70 0.79 -21.85
N ASP A 354 -1.93 1.14 -22.88
CA ASP A 354 -1.93 0.50 -24.20
C ASP A 354 -0.67 -0.34 -24.46
N GLY A 355 0.39 -0.16 -23.67
CA GLY A 355 1.70 -0.80 -23.84
C GLY A 355 2.59 -0.13 -24.89
N GLU A 356 2.09 0.86 -25.62
CA GLU A 356 2.78 1.56 -26.70
C GLU A 356 3.21 2.97 -26.28
N LYS A 357 2.29 3.74 -25.70
CA LYS A 357 2.54 5.10 -25.22
C LYS A 357 2.88 5.05 -23.73
N TRP A 358 4.09 5.51 -23.41
CA TRP A 358 4.60 5.49 -22.04
C TRP A 358 4.67 6.90 -21.47
N LEU A 359 4.09 7.07 -20.28
CA LEU A 359 4.19 8.28 -19.49
C LEU A 359 5.24 8.08 -18.39
N MET A 360 6.09 9.08 -18.18
CA MET A 360 7.07 9.08 -17.10
C MET A 360 6.42 9.60 -15.82
N TYR A 361 6.69 8.95 -14.70
CA TYR A 361 6.26 9.45 -13.39
C TYR A 361 7.09 10.68 -12.99
N GLN A 362 6.43 11.80 -12.73
CA GLN A 362 7.05 13.09 -12.46
C GLN A 362 6.84 13.54 -11.02
N ASP A 363 7.77 14.34 -10.52
CA ASP A 363 7.61 15.07 -9.26
C ASP A 363 6.72 16.30 -9.50
N GLU A 364 5.53 16.36 -8.89
CA GLU A 364 4.59 17.47 -9.08
C GLU A 364 5.19 18.85 -8.80
N LYS A 365 6.12 18.94 -7.84
CA LYS A 365 6.73 20.22 -7.44
C LYS A 365 7.77 20.71 -8.43
N GLN A 366 8.42 19.79 -9.15
CA GLN A 366 9.57 20.11 -10.01
C GLN A 366 9.29 19.88 -11.50
N GLN A 367 8.15 19.27 -11.86
CA GLN A 367 7.77 18.93 -13.24
C GLN A 367 8.88 18.17 -13.99
N LYS A 368 9.61 17.32 -13.25
CA LYS A 368 10.73 16.53 -13.73
C LYS A 368 10.53 15.08 -13.35
N ASP A 369 11.05 14.15 -14.17
CA ASP A 369 11.06 12.72 -13.86
C ASP A 369 11.52 12.47 -12.42
N LYS A 370 10.67 11.80 -11.64
CA LYS A 370 11.00 11.43 -10.28
C LYS A 370 12.06 10.34 -10.29
N ILE A 371 13.16 10.58 -9.59
CA ILE A 371 14.17 9.55 -9.32
C ILE A 371 13.92 8.99 -7.92
N PHE A 372 13.53 7.73 -7.85
CA PHE A 372 13.35 6.99 -6.62
C PHE A 372 14.68 6.43 -6.14
N GLN A 373 14.95 6.59 -4.84
CA GLN A 373 16.11 5.95 -4.22
C GLN A 373 15.81 4.47 -4.01
N GLY A 374 16.65 3.63 -4.60
CA GLY A 374 16.56 2.18 -4.55
C GLY A 374 17.31 1.59 -3.35
N ASN A 375 17.95 0.45 -3.57
CA ASN A 375 18.62 -0.32 -2.54
C ASN A 375 20.05 0.15 -2.30
N PHE A 376 20.57 -0.12 -1.10
CA PHE A 376 21.99 0.08 -0.75
C PHE A 376 22.72 -1.24 -0.50
N ASP A 377 21.99 -2.35 -0.54
CA ASP A 377 22.49 -3.72 -0.39
C ASP A 377 21.58 -4.69 -1.16
N ASN A 378 21.85 -5.99 -1.05
CA ASN A 378 21.10 -7.03 -1.77
C ASN A 378 19.91 -7.65 -1.02
N GLU A 379 19.72 -7.38 0.27
CA GLU A 379 18.77 -8.12 1.12
C GLU A 379 17.67 -7.23 1.68
N THR A 380 17.98 -6.00 2.05
CA THR A 380 17.02 -5.08 2.66
C THR A 380 16.00 -4.62 1.62
N HIS A 381 14.74 -4.61 2.04
CA HIS A 381 13.66 -4.07 1.24
C HIS A 381 13.72 -2.55 1.23
N ARG A 382 13.50 -1.96 0.06
CA ARG A 382 13.28 -0.53 -0.09
C ARG A 382 11.89 -0.29 -0.62
N LYS A 383 10.99 0.28 0.20
CA LYS A 383 9.66 0.72 -0.22
C LYS A 383 9.73 2.18 -0.66
N ASN A 384 9.21 2.46 -1.85
CA ASN A 384 8.90 3.81 -2.30
C ASN A 384 7.39 3.90 -2.53
N ALA A 385 6.75 4.86 -1.86
CA ALA A 385 5.36 5.20 -2.13
C ALA A 385 5.26 6.07 -3.39
N LEU A 386 4.18 5.86 -4.14
CA LEU A 386 3.79 6.68 -5.28
C LEU A 386 2.71 7.64 -4.80
N ASP A 387 3.08 8.91 -4.73
CA ASP A 387 2.22 10.01 -4.34
C ASP A 387 2.42 11.17 -5.34
N PRO A 388 1.47 11.42 -6.25
CA PRO A 388 0.16 10.75 -6.37
C PRO A 388 0.24 9.27 -6.85
N PRO A 389 -0.79 8.44 -6.60
CA PRO A 389 -0.82 7.06 -7.09
C PRO A 389 -0.96 6.99 -8.62
N ILE A 390 -0.47 5.90 -9.23
CA ILE A 390 -0.55 5.66 -10.69
C ILE A 390 -1.80 4.83 -11.00
N TYR A 391 -2.53 5.20 -12.05
CA TYR A 391 -3.63 4.41 -12.61
C TYR A 391 -3.21 3.89 -13.98
N ALA A 392 -2.82 2.61 -14.03
CA ALA A 392 -2.30 2.01 -15.25
C ALA A 392 -2.47 0.49 -15.30
N ARG A 393 -2.52 -0.06 -16.52
CA ARG A 393 -2.39 -1.51 -16.76
C ARG A 393 -0.94 -1.99 -16.78
N PHE A 394 -0.01 -1.18 -17.28
CA PHE A 394 1.39 -1.52 -17.38
C PHE A 394 2.25 -0.57 -16.54
N ILE A 395 3.24 -1.14 -15.87
CA ILE A 395 4.30 -0.38 -15.21
C ILE A 395 5.67 -0.87 -15.63
N ARG A 396 6.59 0.07 -15.85
CA ARG A 396 8.01 -0.15 -16.12
C ARG A 396 8.84 0.49 -15.02
N ILE A 397 9.77 -0.29 -14.48
CA ILE A 397 10.83 0.20 -13.63
C ILE A 397 12.09 0.36 -14.47
N LEU A 398 12.64 1.57 -14.45
CA LEU A 398 13.74 2.01 -15.30
C LEU A 398 14.99 2.28 -14.43
N PRO A 399 15.94 1.34 -14.33
CA PRO A 399 17.14 1.50 -13.52
C PRO A 399 17.96 2.72 -13.95
N TRP A 400 18.33 3.56 -12.99
CA TRP A 400 19.05 4.82 -13.22
C TRP A 400 20.48 4.79 -12.69
N SER A 401 20.68 4.17 -11.53
CA SER A 401 21.99 3.82 -10.97
C SER A 401 21.96 2.45 -10.31
N TRP A 402 23.10 1.77 -10.25
CA TRP A 402 23.22 0.40 -9.74
C TRP A 402 24.62 0.12 -9.20
N TYR A 403 24.74 -0.95 -8.42
CA TYR A 403 25.99 -1.51 -7.94
C TYR A 403 26.20 -2.89 -8.57
N GLY A 404 27.37 -3.10 -9.20
CA GLY A 404 27.66 -4.32 -9.96
C GLY A 404 26.87 -4.38 -11.27
N ARG A 405 25.76 -5.12 -11.29
CA ARG A 405 24.83 -5.21 -12.43
C ARG A 405 23.45 -4.69 -12.03
N ILE A 406 22.66 -4.33 -13.03
CA ILE A 406 21.24 -4.05 -12.85
C ILE A 406 20.54 -5.36 -12.47
N THR A 407 20.31 -5.54 -11.17
CA THR A 407 19.71 -6.74 -10.62
C THR A 407 18.61 -6.37 -9.63
N MET A 408 17.42 -6.92 -9.80
CA MET A 408 16.24 -6.56 -8.99
C MET A 408 15.29 -7.73 -8.71
N ARG A 409 14.75 -7.70 -7.50
CA ARG A 409 13.53 -8.36 -7.05
C ARG A 409 12.53 -7.28 -6.66
N VAL A 410 11.26 -7.47 -7.01
CA VAL A 410 10.23 -6.42 -6.88
C VAL A 410 8.94 -6.98 -6.28
N GLU A 411 8.24 -6.15 -5.51
CA GLU A 411 6.81 -6.29 -5.22
C GLU A 411 6.12 -4.95 -5.52
N LEU A 412 4.93 -5.02 -6.12
CA LEU A 412 4.12 -3.86 -6.45
C LEU A 412 2.98 -3.79 -5.44
N LEU A 413 2.68 -2.58 -4.97
CA LEU A 413 1.62 -2.34 -3.99
C LEU A 413 0.48 -1.57 -4.66
N GLY A 414 -0.75 -1.96 -4.37
CA GLY A 414 -1.91 -1.34 -4.98
C GLY A 414 -3.21 -2.07 -4.70
N CYS A 415 -4.19 -1.79 -5.53
CA CYS A 415 -5.47 -2.49 -5.57
C CYS A 415 -6.07 -2.38 -6.99
N PRO A 416 -6.90 -3.36 -7.41
CA PRO A 416 -7.71 -3.22 -8.61
C PRO A 416 -8.60 -1.98 -8.52
N GLU A 417 -8.80 -1.29 -9.64
CA GLU A 417 -9.81 -0.25 -9.71
C GLU A 417 -11.19 -0.91 -9.68
N GLU A 418 -11.99 -0.64 -8.64
CA GLU A 418 -13.40 -1.03 -8.61
C GLU A 418 -14.14 -0.15 -9.62
N GLN A 419 -14.76 -0.77 -10.63
CA GLN A 419 -15.67 -0.10 -11.58
C GLN A 419 -16.94 0.37 -10.88
#